data_AF-A0A8B3LFG6-F1
#
_entry.id   AF-A0A8B3LFG6-F1
#
_cell.length_a   1.000
_cell.length_b   1.000
_cell.length_c   1.000
_cell.angle_alpha   90.00
_cell.angle_beta   90.00
_cell.angle_gamma   90.00
#
_symmetry.space_group_name_H-M   'P 1'
#
loop_
_entity.id
_entity.type
_entity.pdbx_description
1 polymer ?
#
loop_
_entity_poly.entity_id
_entity_poly.type
_entity_poly.pdbx_seq_one_letter_code
_entity_poly.pdbx_strand_id
1 'polypeptide(L)'
;MRGRCPAGQRGAPRNASLGFLFALLSLFFLPFTALAADLPALTGRVVDNAGIIDAATKAALTRKLADFETKGSDQIVVATIPSL
;
A
#
# COMPACT_ATOMS: atom_id res chain seq x y z
N MET A 1 49.40 45.71 -27.13
CA MET A 1 49.31 44.48 -26.32
C MET A 1 47.83 44.20 -26.06
N ARG A 2 47.25 43.16 -26.67
CA ARG A 2 46.83 41.88 -26.01
C ARG A 2 46.16 42.11 -24.63
N GLY A 3 44.91 41.77 -24.39
CA GLY A 3 43.96 40.97 -25.16
C GLY A 3 42.53 41.09 -24.61
N ARG A 4 41.56 40.79 -25.49
CA ARG A 4 40.16 40.61 -25.13
C ARG A 4 39.97 39.20 -24.60
N CYS A 5 39.52 39.06 -23.35
CA CYS A 5 39.00 37.80 -22.83
C CYS A 5 37.60 37.56 -23.43
N PRO A 6 37.29 36.36 -23.97
CA PRO A 6 35.92 36.02 -24.27
C PRO A 6 35.26 35.46 -23.00
N ALA A 7 34.14 36.07 -22.61
CA ALA A 7 33.23 35.50 -21.62
C ALA A 7 32.55 34.28 -22.25
N GLY A 8 33.04 33.08 -21.93
CA GLY A 8 32.36 31.83 -22.25
C GLY A 8 31.14 31.65 -21.37
N GLN A 9 29.99 32.20 -21.77
CA GLN A 9 28.71 31.87 -21.17
C GLN A 9 28.37 30.42 -21.55
N ARG A 10 28.58 29.50 -20.61
CA ARG A 10 28.06 28.12 -20.68
C ARG A 10 26.54 28.18 -20.50
N GLY A 11 25.82 28.41 -21.60
CA GLY A 11 24.39 28.18 -21.65
C GLY A 11 24.14 26.69 -21.43
N ALA A 12 23.56 26.33 -20.29
CA ALA A 12 22.99 25.00 -20.13
C ALA A 12 21.97 24.81 -21.26
N PRO A 13 22.02 23.71 -22.03
CA PRO A 13 21.08 23.50 -23.11
C PRO A 13 19.68 23.43 -22.50
N ARG A 14 18.76 24.29 -22.94
CA ARG A 14 17.35 24.34 -22.51
C ARG A 14 16.65 22.96 -22.58
N ASN A 15 17.21 22.04 -23.38
CA ASN A 15 16.75 20.67 -23.55
C ASN A 15 17.15 19.77 -22.36
N ALA A 16 18.27 20.04 -21.69
CA ALA A 16 18.69 19.29 -20.50
C ALA A 16 17.82 19.59 -19.29
N SER A 17 17.38 20.84 -19.11
CA SER A 17 16.44 21.22 -18.05
C SER A 17 15.03 20.65 -18.29
N LEU A 18 14.58 20.60 -19.55
CA LEU A 18 13.31 19.98 -19.90
C LEU A 18 13.34 18.45 -19.76
N GLY A 19 14.43 17.80 -20.17
CA GLY A 19 14.64 16.37 -19.96
C GLY A 19 14.72 15.99 -18.49
N PHE A 20 15.38 16.82 -17.67
CA PHE A 20 15.44 16.63 -16.23
C PHE A 20 14.06 16.76 -15.56
N LEU A 21 13.27 17.75 -15.99
CA LEU A 21 11.88 17.91 -15.53
C LEU A 21 11.01 16.72 -15.92
N PHE A 22 11.13 16.21 -17.15
CA PHE A 22 10.42 15.02 -17.60
C PHE A 22 10.83 13.76 -16.83
N ALA A 23 12.12 13.60 -16.52
CA ALA A 23 12.62 12.49 -15.71
C ALA A 23 12.06 12.55 -14.27
N LEU A 24 12.03 13.73 -13.65
CA LEU A 24 11.43 13.94 -12.34
C LEU A 24 9.92 13.67 -12.33
N LEU A 25 9.19 14.16 -13.33
CA LEU A 25 7.76 13.87 -13.49
C LEU A 25 7.52 12.38 -13.67
N SER A 26 8.28 11.71 -14.53
CA SER A 26 8.16 10.27 -14.75
C SER A 26 8.39 9.48 -13.46
N LEU A 27 9.38 9.88 -12.65
CA LEU A 27 9.68 9.25 -11.36
C LEU A 27 8.53 9.39 -10.35
N PHE A 28 7.82 10.53 -10.35
CA PHE A 28 6.66 10.75 -9.47
C PHE A 28 5.44 9.91 -9.86
N PHE A 29 5.30 9.57 -11.14
CA PHE A 29 4.20 8.74 -11.67
C PHE A 29 4.53 7.25 -11.74
N LEU A 30 5.66 6.79 -11.18
CA LEU A 30 5.93 5.36 -11.10
C LEU A 30 4.89 4.68 -10.18
N PRO A 31 4.11 3.71 -10.67
CA PRO A 31 3.22 2.95 -9.81
C PRO A 31 4.04 2.18 -8.76
N PHE A 32 3.76 2.43 -7.49
CA PHE A 32 4.34 1.66 -6.41
C PHE A 32 3.49 0.40 -6.20
N THR A 33 4.07 -0.79 -6.43
CA THR A 33 3.41 -2.05 -6.13
C THR A 33 3.47 -2.29 -4.63
N ALA A 34 2.33 -2.14 -3.94
CA ALA A 34 2.22 -2.56 -2.55
C ALA A 34 2.16 -4.09 -2.49
N LEU A 35 3.12 -4.71 -1.80
CA LEU A 35 3.06 -6.13 -1.45
C LEU A 35 2.18 -6.26 -0.20
N ALA A 36 0.95 -6.73 -0.39
CA ALA A 36 0.05 -7.09 0.71
C ALA A 36 0.01 -8.61 0.86
N ALA A 37 -0.14 -9.10 2.09
CA ALA A 37 -0.40 -10.52 2.32
C ALA A 37 -1.79 -10.89 1.75
N ASP A 38 -1.89 -12.07 1.12
CA ASP A 38 -3.18 -12.60 0.66
C ASP A 38 -4.03 -12.98 1.87
N LEU A 39 -4.99 -12.12 2.20
CA LEU A 39 -5.95 -12.37 3.26
C LEU A 39 -7.14 -13.17 2.72
N PRO A 40 -7.69 -14.10 3.53
CA PRO A 40 -8.82 -14.90 3.09
C PRO A 40 -10.07 -14.05 2.88
N ALA A 41 -10.91 -14.46 1.91
CA ALA A 41 -12.16 -13.78 1.63
C ALA A 41 -13.08 -13.77 2.86
N LEU A 42 -13.66 -12.60 3.15
CA LEU A 42 -14.55 -12.39 4.29
C LEU A 42 -15.90 -13.06 4.03
N THR A 43 -15.99 -14.36 4.31
CA THR A 43 -17.25 -15.13 4.21
C THR A 43 -18.12 -15.00 5.47
N GLY A 44 -17.60 -14.36 6.51
CA GLY A 44 -18.28 -14.08 7.77
C GLY A 44 -17.34 -13.44 8.79
N ARG A 45 -17.81 -13.31 10.04
CA ARG A 45 -17.05 -12.69 11.15
C ARG A 45 -15.90 -13.57 11.66
N VAL A 46 -15.91 -14.87 11.35
CA VAL A 46 -14.83 -15.82 11.70
C VAL A 46 -14.54 -16.73 10.52
N VAL A 47 -13.33 -16.62 9.98
CA VAL A 47 -12.81 -17.45 8.89
C VAL A 47 -11.61 -18.24 9.42
N ASP A 48 -11.75 -19.56 9.57
CA ASP A 48 -10.70 -20.42 10.13
C ASP A 48 -10.09 -21.28 9.02
N ASN A 49 -9.11 -20.74 8.27
CA ASN A 49 -8.43 -21.51 7.23
C ASN A 49 -7.32 -22.40 7.80
N ALA A 50 -6.85 -22.13 9.02
CA ALA A 50 -5.85 -22.96 9.71
C ALA A 50 -6.46 -24.20 10.39
N GLY A 51 -7.79 -24.24 10.58
CA GLY A 51 -8.50 -25.37 11.20
C GLY A 51 -8.18 -25.56 12.68
N ILE A 52 -7.85 -24.47 13.39
CA ILE A 52 -7.42 -24.51 14.80
C ILE A 52 -8.54 -24.11 15.78
N ILE A 53 -9.68 -23.62 15.28
CA ILE A 53 -10.80 -23.16 16.10
C ILE A 53 -11.90 -24.23 16.09
N ASP A 54 -12.29 -24.71 17.28
CA ASP A 54 -13.41 -25.64 17.40
C ASP A 54 -14.76 -24.97 17.10
N ALA A 55 -15.77 -25.78 16.75
CA ALA A 55 -17.07 -25.29 16.33
C ALA A 55 -17.80 -24.47 17.40
N ALA A 56 -17.69 -24.83 18.68
CA ALA A 56 -18.35 -24.11 19.77
C ALA A 56 -17.71 -22.74 19.97
N THR A 57 -16.38 -22.67 19.94
CA THR A 57 -15.63 -21.41 20.01
C THR A 57 -15.93 -20.52 18.80
N LYS A 58 -15.97 -21.07 17.58
CA LYS A 58 -16.33 -20.32 16.37
C LYS A 58 -17.74 -19.71 16.48
N ALA A 59 -18.71 -20.46 16.98
CA ALA A 59 -20.07 -19.97 17.18
C ALA A 59 -20.14 -18.87 18.25
N ALA A 60 -19.44 -19.05 19.37
CA ALA A 60 -19.37 -18.04 20.44
C ALA A 60 -18.72 -16.74 19.97
N LEU A 61 -17.61 -16.83 19.23
CA LEU A 61 -16.94 -15.68 18.61
C LEU A 61 -17.85 -14.97 17.62
N THR A 62 -18.51 -15.71 16.73
CA THR A 62 -19.42 -15.15 15.74
C THR A 62 -20.53 -14.33 16.41
N ARG A 63 -21.13 -14.86 17.49
CA ARG A 63 -22.19 -14.17 18.23
C ARG A 63 -21.66 -12.92 18.93
N LYS A 64 -20.52 -13.04 19.62
CA LYS A 64 -19.88 -11.91 20.32
C LYS A 64 -19.54 -10.76 19.37
N LEU A 65 -19.02 -11.07 18.18
CA LEU A 65 -18.66 -10.07 17.17
C LEU A 65 -19.90 -9.42 16.56
N ALA A 66 -20.98 -10.18 16.33
CA ALA A 66 -22.24 -9.62 15.88
C ALA A 66 -22.89 -8.69 16.93
N ASP A 67 -22.85 -9.08 18.21
CA ASP A 67 -23.34 -8.25 19.32
C ASP A 67 -22.51 -6.96 19.44
N PHE A 68 -21.20 -7.02 19.20
CA PHE A 68 -20.32 -5.85 19.21
C PHE A 68 -20.64 -4.89 18.06
N GLU A 69 -20.76 -5.39 16.85
CA GLU A 69 -21.14 -4.61 15.66
C GLU A 69 -22.51 -3.95 15.84
N THR A 70 -23.47 -4.66 16.46
CA THR A 70 -24.79 -4.10 16.78
C THR A 70 -24.71 -2.94 17.78
N LYS A 71 -23.77 -3.00 18.74
CA LYS A 71 -23.59 -1.97 19.78
C LYS A 71 -22.81 -0.75 19.31
N GLY A 72 -21.82 -0.95 18.44
CA GLY A 72 -20.82 0.08 18.10
C GLY A 72 -20.67 0.38 16.60
N SER A 73 -21.41 -0.30 15.72
CA SER A 73 -21.29 -0.25 14.25
C SER A 73 -19.96 -0.71 13.66
N ASP A 74 -18.90 -0.80 14.46
CA ASP A 74 -17.61 -1.33 14.04
C ASP A 74 -17.68 -2.84 13.74
N GLN A 75 -17.15 -3.22 12.58
CA GLN A 75 -17.03 -4.61 12.19
C GLN A 75 -15.63 -5.14 12.51
N ILE A 76 -15.58 -6.19 13.32
CA ILE A 76 -14.37 -6.94 13.63
C ILE A 76 -14.49 -8.34 13.03
N VAL A 77 -13.49 -8.75 12.26
CA VAL A 77 -13.39 -10.09 11.65
C VAL A 77 -12.13 -10.79 12.16
N VAL A 78 -12.27 -12.07 12.49
CA VAL A 78 -11.15 -12.94 12.87
C VAL A 78 -10.87 -13.90 11.72
N ALA A 79 -9.64 -13.84 11.18
CA ALA A 79 -9.16 -14.76 10.16
C ALA A 79 -7.94 -15.52 10.68
N THR A 80 -7.94 -16.85 10.56
CA THR A 80 -6.73 -17.66 10.76
C THR A 80 -6.23 -18.12 9.39
N ILE A 81 -4.91 -18.13 9.23
CA ILE A 81 -4.22 -18.64 8.05
C ILE A 81 -3.05 -19.52 8.48
N PRO A 82 -2.66 -20.53 7.69
CA PRO A 82 -1.56 -21.43 8.07
C PRO A 82 -0.18 -20.75 8.16
N SER A 83 0.04 -19.69 7.36
CA SER A 83 1.31 -18.96 7.26
C SER A 83 1.08 -17.56 6.68
N LEU A 84 2.04 -16.65 6.92
CA LEU A 84 2.10 -15.29 6.35
C LEU A 84 3.16 -15.18 5.25
#